data_AF-A0A969EH44-F1
#
_entry.id   AF-A0A969EH44-F1
#
_cell.length_a   1.000
_cell.length_b   1.000
_cell.length_c   1.000
_cell.angle_alpha   90.00
_cell.angle_beta   90.00
_cell.angle_gamma   90.00
#
_symmetry.space_group_name_H-M   'P 1'
#
loop_
_entity.id
_entity.type
_entity.pdbx_description
1 polymer ?
#
loop_
_entity_poly.entity_id
_entity_poly.type
_entity_poly.pdbx_seq_one_letter_code
_entity_poly.pdbx_strand_id
1 'polypeptide(L)'
;MKKGILIVFILAFLSTDNFACDCSPWTLELHFNNADIIFYAKVTGINDDKREGYKESLHFILDPLYTLKGGYHPELKILETIKGEFKEDLIVNDRVDFNSRWTNCDIFFNRDARYVILLTRMRMEILGQACVLPQLQ
;
A
#
# COMPACT_ATOMS: atom_id res chain seq x y z
N MET A 1 15.27 5.10 43.79
CA MET A 1 14.22 4.45 42.98
C MET A 1 13.77 5.28 41.76
N LYS A 2 14.63 6.08 41.11
CA LYS A 2 14.20 6.95 39.96
C LYS A 2 14.96 6.72 38.64
N LYS A 3 16.12 6.05 38.66
CA LYS A 3 16.94 5.81 37.45
C LYS A 3 16.56 4.53 36.68
N GLY A 4 16.03 3.51 37.39
CA GLY A 4 15.63 2.24 36.76
C GLY A 4 14.38 2.37 35.87
N ILE A 5 13.42 3.21 36.27
CA ILE A 5 12.18 3.42 35.50
C ILE A 5 12.48 4.09 34.15
N LEU A 6 13.42 5.04 34.11
CA LEU A 6 13.80 5.72 32.86
C LEU A 6 14.41 4.75 31.84
N ILE A 7 15.22 3.79 32.29
CA ILE A 7 15.84 2.77 31.43
C ILE A 7 14.78 1.81 30.88
N VAL A 8 13.79 1.43 31.68
CA VAL A 8 12.67 0.58 31.23
C VAL A 8 11.81 1.30 30.18
N PHE A 9 11.55 2.60 30.34
CA PHE A 9 10.85 3.38 29.32
C PHE A 9 11.67 3.46 28.02
N ILE A 10 12.97 3.75 28.09
CA ILE A 10 13.84 3.82 26.90
C ILE A 10 13.90 2.45 26.18
N LEU A 11 14.01 1.35 26.92
CA LEU A 11 14.01 0.00 26.33
C LEU A 11 12.65 -0.38 25.72
N ALA A 12 11.53 0.05 26.32
CA ALA A 12 10.19 -0.16 25.75
C ALA A 12 9.93 0.68 24.48
N PHE A 13 10.55 1.86 24.38
CA PHE A 13 10.48 2.67 23.15
C PHE A 13 11.37 2.10 22.03
N LEU A 14 12.51 1.49 22.37
CA LEU A 14 13.41 0.83 21.41
C LEU A 14 12.91 -0.55 20.95
N SER A 15 11.94 -1.15 21.65
CA SER A 15 11.35 -2.46 21.29
C SER A 15 10.02 -2.33 20.55
N THR A 16 9.71 -1.17 19.97
CA THR A 16 8.64 -1.12 18.96
C THR A 16 9.20 -1.73 17.69
N ASP A 17 9.07 -3.04 17.66
CA ASP A 17 9.23 -3.90 16.51
C ASP A 17 8.80 -3.17 15.24
N ASN A 18 9.77 -2.82 14.41
CA ASN A 18 9.60 -2.22 13.07
C ASN A 18 8.97 -3.23 12.08
N PHE A 19 8.21 -4.20 12.61
CA PHE A 19 7.48 -5.27 11.95
C PHE A 19 6.27 -4.78 11.16
N ALA A 20 5.95 -3.48 11.20
CA ALA A 20 4.76 -2.97 10.55
C ALA A 20 4.79 -3.24 9.04
N CYS A 21 5.93 -3.08 8.37
CA CYS A 21 6.01 -3.10 6.91
C CYS A 21 7.13 -3.99 6.40
N ASP A 22 7.49 -5.00 7.18
CA ASP A 22 8.46 -5.97 6.72
C ASP A 22 7.80 -6.71 5.56
N CYS A 23 8.25 -6.42 4.33
CA CYS A 23 8.06 -7.31 3.21
C CYS A 23 8.69 -8.62 3.65
N SER A 24 7.88 -9.48 4.28
CA SER A 24 8.33 -10.77 4.76
C SER A 24 9.12 -11.43 3.63
N PRO A 25 10.22 -12.16 3.91
CA PRO A 25 11.16 -12.66 2.89
C PRO A 25 10.57 -13.75 1.98
N TRP A 26 9.25 -13.76 1.82
CA TRP A 26 8.45 -14.65 1.03
C TRP A 26 8.82 -14.44 -0.44
N THR A 27 9.06 -15.55 -1.13
CA THR A 27 9.34 -15.51 -2.57
C THR A 27 8.11 -14.99 -3.32
N LEU A 28 8.31 -14.42 -4.51
CA LEU A 28 7.21 -14.02 -5.39
C LEU A 28 6.23 -15.18 -5.64
N GLU A 29 6.74 -16.41 -5.74
CA GLU A 29 5.94 -17.63 -5.85
C GLU A 29 4.99 -17.81 -4.65
N LEU A 30 5.47 -17.59 -3.43
CA LEU A 30 4.64 -17.70 -2.23
C LEU A 30 3.56 -16.61 -2.19
N HIS A 31 3.90 -15.38 -2.56
CA HIS A 31 2.91 -14.30 -2.69
C HIS A 31 1.86 -14.61 -3.76
N PHE A 32 2.27 -15.12 -4.92
CA PHE A 32 1.37 -15.51 -6.00
C PHE A 32 0.42 -16.65 -5.57
N ASN A 33 0.94 -17.64 -4.85
CA ASN A 33 0.15 -18.77 -4.37
C ASN A 33 -0.86 -18.34 -3.30
N ASN A 34 -0.46 -17.46 -2.39
CA ASN A 34 -1.30 -16.99 -1.28
C ASN A 34 -2.24 -15.82 -1.63
N ALA A 35 -2.05 -15.14 -2.76
CA ALA A 35 -2.95 -14.07 -3.19
C ALA A 35 -4.31 -14.65 -3.63
N ASP A 36 -5.39 -14.06 -3.17
CA ASP A 36 -6.76 -14.40 -3.59
C ASP A 36 -7.10 -13.77 -4.94
N ILE A 37 -6.59 -12.57 -5.20
CA ILE A 37 -6.82 -11.83 -6.43
C ILE A 37 -5.47 -11.31 -6.95
N ILE A 38 -5.23 -11.49 -8.23
CA ILE A 38 -4.05 -10.96 -8.93
C ILE A 38 -4.53 -10.28 -10.20
N PHE A 39 -4.11 -9.04 -10.41
CA PHE A 39 -4.51 -8.27 -11.58
C PHE A 39 -3.43 -7.28 -12.01
N TYR A 40 -3.49 -6.93 -13.28
CA TYR A 40 -2.69 -5.88 -13.89
C TYR A 40 -3.51 -4.61 -13.98
N ALA A 41 -2.94 -3.50 -13.51
CA ALA A 41 -3.61 -2.20 -13.53
C ALA A 41 -2.67 -1.05 -13.89
N LYS A 42 -3.26 0.01 -14.45
CA LYS A 42 -2.59 1.30 -14.67
C LYS A 42 -3.08 2.32 -13.65
N VAL A 43 -2.15 3.07 -13.06
CA VAL A 43 -2.47 4.26 -12.26
C VAL A 43 -2.93 5.37 -13.20
N THR A 44 -4.19 5.78 -13.07
CA THR A 44 -4.81 6.83 -13.88
C THR A 44 -4.91 8.18 -13.17
N GLY A 45 -4.81 8.16 -11.84
CA GLY A 45 -4.89 9.34 -10.99
C GLY A 45 -4.38 9.05 -9.59
N ILE A 46 -4.22 10.09 -8.79
CA ILE A 46 -3.86 10.04 -7.37
C ILE A 46 -4.90 10.89 -6.63
N ASN A 47 -5.49 10.34 -5.57
CA ASN A 47 -6.56 10.96 -4.80
C ASN A 47 -6.15 11.36 -3.38
N ASP A 48 -4.85 11.45 -3.12
CA ASP A 48 -4.32 11.82 -1.82
C ASP A 48 -4.88 13.17 -1.35
N ASP A 49 -5.08 14.13 -2.24
CA ASP A 49 -5.62 15.46 -1.93
C ASP A 49 -7.07 15.46 -1.40
N LYS A 50 -7.81 14.37 -1.64
CA LYS A 50 -9.17 14.15 -1.12
C LYS A 50 -9.17 13.48 0.25
N ARG A 51 -8.02 13.04 0.75
CA ARG A 51 -7.90 12.39 2.06
C ARG A 51 -7.61 13.43 3.15
N GLU A 52 -8.31 13.28 4.27
CA GLU A 52 -8.05 14.09 5.47
C GLU A 52 -6.61 13.86 5.94
N GLY A 53 -5.93 14.92 6.40
CA GLY A 53 -4.55 14.84 6.87
C GLY A 53 -3.49 14.70 5.76
N TYR A 54 -3.85 14.67 4.48
CA TYR A 54 -2.89 14.57 3.37
C TYR A 54 -1.74 15.60 3.44
N LYS A 55 -2.07 16.85 3.81
CA LYS A 55 -1.09 17.94 3.91
C LYS A 55 -0.12 17.77 5.09
N GLU A 56 -0.44 16.89 6.02
CA GLU A 56 0.38 16.55 7.19
C GLU A 56 1.34 15.38 6.88
N SER A 57 1.18 14.74 5.72
CA SER A 57 2.08 13.68 5.28
C SER A 57 3.50 14.21 5.02
N LEU A 58 4.50 13.37 5.31
CA LEU A 58 5.91 13.71 5.06
C LEU A 58 6.15 14.06 3.57
N HIS A 59 5.48 13.36 2.65
CA HIS A 59 5.60 13.64 1.22
C HIS A 59 5.09 15.03 0.85
N PHE A 60 3.96 15.47 1.41
CA PHE A 60 3.47 16.83 1.17
C PHE A 60 4.40 17.88 1.76
N ILE A 61 4.88 17.66 2.98
CA ILE A 61 5.78 18.59 3.67
C ILE A 61 7.09 18.78 2.89
N LEU A 62 7.62 17.70 2.30
CA LEU A 62 8.86 17.73 1.52
C LEU A 62 8.66 18.22 0.07
N ASP A 63 7.54 17.88 -0.56
CA ASP A 63 7.19 18.26 -1.93
C ASP A 63 5.68 18.47 -2.07
N PRO A 64 5.15 19.71 -1.97
CA PRO A 64 3.72 19.99 -2.10
C PRO A 64 3.11 19.58 -3.45
N LEU A 65 3.94 19.32 -4.47
CA LEU A 65 3.53 18.92 -5.81
C LEU A 65 3.70 17.40 -6.05
N TYR A 66 3.98 16.59 -5.01
CA TYR A 66 4.25 15.17 -5.18
C TYR A 66 3.12 14.40 -5.87
N THR A 67 1.86 14.82 -5.71
CA THR A 67 0.67 14.24 -6.34
C THR A 67 0.65 14.35 -7.87
N LEU A 68 1.49 15.23 -8.43
CA LEU A 68 1.74 15.24 -9.88
C LEU A 68 2.56 14.01 -10.33
N LYS A 69 3.39 13.46 -9.45
CA LYS A 69 4.29 12.33 -9.72
C LYS A 69 3.72 11.00 -9.26
N GLY A 70 2.96 10.99 -8.15
CA GLY A 70 2.46 9.76 -7.55
C GLY A 70 1.80 10.00 -6.19
N GLY A 71 1.48 8.94 -5.47
CA GLY A 71 0.90 9.02 -4.13
C GLY A 71 0.45 7.67 -3.58
N TYR A 72 -0.25 7.71 -2.46
CA TYR A 72 -0.58 6.55 -1.65
C TYR A 72 -1.98 5.99 -1.92
N HIS A 73 -2.86 6.80 -2.51
CA HIS A 73 -4.24 6.45 -2.86
C HIS A 73 -4.42 6.55 -4.38
N PRO A 74 -3.96 5.54 -5.14
CA PRO A 74 -4.05 5.55 -6.59
C PRO A 74 -5.48 5.30 -7.09
N GLU A 75 -5.83 5.94 -8.20
CA GLU A 75 -6.98 5.53 -9.02
C GLU A 75 -6.51 4.49 -10.04
N LEU A 76 -6.84 3.22 -9.81
CA LEU A 76 -6.40 2.11 -10.63
C LEU A 76 -7.42 1.76 -11.70
N LYS A 77 -7.01 1.72 -12.97
CA LYS A 77 -7.78 1.09 -14.05
C LYS A 77 -7.28 -0.33 -14.24
N ILE A 78 -8.14 -1.31 -13.99
CA ILE A 78 -7.84 -2.73 -14.25
C ILE A 78 -7.70 -2.93 -15.77
N LEU A 79 -6.62 -3.56 -16.19
CA LEU A 79 -6.33 -3.90 -17.58
C LEU A 79 -6.57 -5.39 -17.83
N GLU A 80 -6.20 -6.24 -16.87
CA GLU A 80 -6.33 -7.69 -16.96
C GLU A 80 -6.39 -8.31 -15.56
N THR A 81 -7.18 -9.37 -15.39
CA THR A 81 -7.22 -10.17 -14.16
C THR A 81 -6.54 -11.50 -14.41
N ILE A 82 -5.52 -11.82 -13.62
CA ILE A 82 -4.70 -13.03 -13.74
C ILE A 82 -5.27 -14.15 -12.86
N LYS A 83 -5.77 -13.81 -11.67
CA LYS A 83 -6.30 -14.76 -10.68
C LYS A 83 -7.42 -14.12 -9.86
N GLY A 84 -8.41 -14.93 -9.51
CA GLY A 84 -9.49 -14.54 -8.60
C GLY A 84 -10.56 -13.66 -9.23
N GLU A 85 -11.60 -13.41 -8.47
CA GLU A 85 -12.70 -12.53 -8.85
C GLU A 85 -12.84 -11.39 -7.84
N PHE A 86 -13.10 -10.19 -8.34
CA PHE A 86 -13.44 -9.06 -7.49
C PHE A 86 -14.88 -9.23 -6.99
N LYS A 87 -15.09 -8.98 -5.70
CA LYS A 87 -16.45 -8.73 -5.23
C LYS A 87 -16.86 -7.32 -5.67
N GLU A 88 -18.14 -7.14 -5.99
CA GLU A 88 -18.68 -5.88 -6.53
C GLU A 88 -18.44 -4.68 -5.61
N ASP A 89 -18.28 -4.90 -4.30
CA ASP A 89 -18.02 -3.86 -3.29
C ASP A 89 -16.60 -3.27 -3.35
N LEU A 90 -15.68 -3.90 -4.08
CA LEU A 90 -14.29 -3.45 -4.21
C LEU A 90 -14.02 -2.64 -5.47
N ILE A 91 -14.95 -2.66 -6.43
CA ILE A 91 -14.86 -1.93 -7.68
C ILE A 91 -15.89 -0.80 -7.63
N VAL A 92 -15.42 0.44 -7.48
CA VAL A 92 -16.26 1.63 -7.57
C VAL A 92 -15.93 2.34 -8.89
N ASN A 93 -16.85 2.34 -9.85
CA ASN A 93 -16.68 2.95 -11.17
C ASN A 93 -15.42 2.44 -11.92
N ASP A 94 -15.28 1.12 -12.06
CA ASP A 94 -14.13 0.44 -12.68
C ASP A 94 -12.77 0.71 -12.01
N ARG A 95 -12.80 1.16 -10.75
CA ARG A 95 -11.61 1.50 -9.95
C ARG A 95 -11.59 0.69 -8.67
N VAL A 96 -10.42 0.18 -8.34
CA VAL A 96 -10.18 -0.44 -7.04
C VAL A 96 -9.73 0.65 -6.08
N ASP A 97 -10.53 0.96 -5.05
CA ASP A 97 -10.08 1.82 -3.97
C ASP A 97 -9.28 0.98 -2.97
N PHE A 98 -7.98 1.22 -2.93
CA PHE A 98 -7.06 0.55 -2.03
C PHE A 98 -6.68 1.51 -0.91
N ASN A 99 -7.19 1.25 0.31
CA ASN A 99 -6.68 1.88 1.52
C ASN A 99 -5.82 0.86 2.26
N SER A 100 -4.51 1.04 2.24
CA SER A 100 -3.67 0.34 3.21
C SER A 100 -3.97 0.96 4.58
N ARG A 101 -4.49 0.14 5.50
CA ARG A 101 -4.89 0.60 6.85
C ARG A 101 -3.70 0.81 7.78
N TRP A 102 -2.48 0.52 7.32
CA TRP A 102 -1.28 0.52 8.15
C TRP A 102 -0.48 1.76 7.81
N THR A 103 -0.53 2.75 8.71
CA THR A 103 0.00 4.12 8.56
C THR A 103 1.47 4.24 8.15
N ASN A 104 2.22 3.14 8.09
CA ASN A 104 3.64 3.13 7.74
C ASN A 104 3.98 2.25 6.53
N CYS A 105 3.02 1.50 5.95
CA CYS A 105 3.28 0.47 4.92
C CYS A 105 2.63 0.76 3.59
N ASP A 106 2.13 1.98 3.45
CA ASP A 106 1.48 2.41 2.23
C ASP A 106 2.51 2.41 1.10
N ILE A 107 2.14 1.77 0.00
CA ILE A 107 2.97 1.72 -1.20
C ILE A 107 2.79 3.03 -1.93
N PHE A 108 3.89 3.70 -2.26
CA PHE A 108 3.85 4.88 -3.13
C PHE A 108 3.70 4.44 -4.59
N PHE A 109 2.61 4.85 -5.23
CA PHE A 109 2.32 4.57 -6.63
C PHE A 109 2.72 5.74 -7.50
N ASN A 110 3.49 5.46 -8.55
CA ASN A 110 3.80 6.46 -9.57
C ASN A 110 2.61 6.63 -10.50
N ARG A 111 2.31 7.88 -10.83
CA ARG A 111 1.28 8.23 -11.82
C ARG A 111 1.66 7.66 -13.18
N ASP A 112 0.66 7.22 -13.94
CA ASP A 112 0.79 6.59 -15.26
C ASP A 112 1.58 5.27 -15.33
N ALA A 113 2.14 4.81 -14.21
CA ALA A 113 2.81 3.52 -14.14
C ALA A 113 1.80 2.36 -14.11
N ARG A 114 2.31 1.18 -14.47
CA ARG A 114 1.53 -0.07 -14.50
C ARG A 114 2.09 -1.03 -13.46
N TYR A 115 1.21 -1.75 -12.79
CA TYR A 115 1.55 -2.61 -11.66
C TYR A 115 0.85 -3.95 -11.79
N VAL A 116 1.50 -5.00 -11.30
CA VAL A 116 0.83 -6.25 -10.92
C VAL A 116 0.53 -6.16 -9.43
N ILE A 117 -0.74 -6.28 -9.09
CA ILE A 117 -1.24 -6.12 -7.74
C ILE A 117 -1.74 -7.47 -7.25
N LEU A 118 -1.23 -7.88 -6.08
CA LEU A 118 -1.56 -9.12 -5.41
C LEU A 118 -2.33 -8.76 -4.14
N LEU A 119 -3.58 -9.22 -4.05
CA LEU A 119 -4.45 -8.97 -2.92
C LEU A 119 -4.69 -10.28 -2.17
N THR A 120 -4.56 -10.23 -0.84
CA THR A 120 -4.96 -11.31 0.07
C THR A 120 -6.12 -10.82 0.92
N ARG A 121 -7.23 -11.57 0.90
CA ARG A 121 -8.42 -11.35 1.72
C ARG A 121 -8.15 -11.85 3.14
N MET A 122 -7.97 -10.94 4.10
CA MET A 122 -7.94 -11.31 5.51
C MET A 122 -9.28 -11.02 6.16
N ARG A 123 -10.09 -12.06 6.38
CA ARG A 123 -11.34 -12.19 7.17
C ARG A 123 -12.42 -11.09 7.15
N MET A 124 -12.12 -9.80 6.97
CA MET A 124 -13.04 -8.70 6.66
C MET A 124 -12.36 -7.52 5.90
N GLU A 125 -11.10 -7.67 5.46
CA GLU A 125 -10.32 -6.58 4.86
C GLU A 125 -9.47 -7.10 3.69
N ILE A 126 -9.21 -6.22 2.72
CA ILE A 126 -8.29 -6.48 1.62
C ILE A 126 -6.95 -5.84 1.96
N LEU A 127 -5.94 -6.69 2.17
CA LEU A 127 -4.55 -6.26 2.19
C LEU A 127 -3.99 -6.47 0.79
N GLY A 128 -3.31 -5.45 0.30
CA GLY A 128 -2.78 -5.42 -1.05
C GLY A 128 -1.30 -5.13 -1.01
N GLN A 129 -0.56 -5.98 -1.73
CA GLN A 129 0.83 -5.74 -2.06
C GLN A 129 0.89 -5.45 -3.55
N ALA A 130 1.44 -4.31 -3.91
CA ALA A 130 1.73 -3.96 -5.28
C ALA A 130 3.21 -4.22 -5.53
N CYS A 131 3.51 -5.10 -6.46
CA CYS A 131 4.86 -5.28 -6.94
C CYS A 131 5.06 -4.40 -8.17
N VAL A 132 6.06 -3.52 -8.12
CA VAL A 132 6.45 -2.75 -9.30
C VAL A 132 7.16 -3.71 -10.25
N LEU A 133 6.54 -4.01 -11.39
CA LEU A 133 7.28 -4.66 -12.45
C LEU A 133 8.10 -3.58 -13.19
N PRO A 134 9.41 -3.80 -13.42
CA PRO A 134 10.14 -2.96 -14.35
C PRO A 134 9.42 -2.99 -15.70
N GLN A 135 9.29 -1.83 -16.34
CA GLN A 135 8.58 -1.68 -17.60
C GLN A 135 9.06 -2.74 -18.60
N LEU A 136 8.22 -3.73 -18.90
CA LEU A 136 8.36 -4.54 -20.10
C LEU A 136 8.02 -3.60 -21.26
N GLN A 137 9.06 -2.99 -21.84
CA GLN A 137 8.99 -2.25 -23.10
C GLN A 137 8.80 -3.24 -24.25
#